data_AF-A0A9Q8PDT7-F1
#
_entry.id   AF-A0A9Q8PDT7-F1
#
_cell.length_a   1.000
_cell.length_b   1.000
_cell.length_c   1.000
_cell.angle_alpha   90.00
_cell.angle_beta   90.00
_cell.angle_gamma   90.00
#
_symmetry.space_group_name_H-M   'P 1'
#
loop_
_entity.id
_entity.type
_entity.pdbx_description
1 polymer ?
#
loop_
_entity_poly.entity_id
_entity_poly.type
_entity_poly.pdbx_seq_one_letter_code
_entity_poly.pdbx_strand_id
1 'polypeptide(L)'
;MLLRSSVTKVITTAGRPVWRLSPPPQLRPLSTTLHKPAAKPSFSTPAYGLASSTGTHWAAETTAAERQVTLDDFKRLAEDKTATVNDAKLCLKQSRAEIERLPISQRKEACAEKQVGGRVMLWLISQDLEGNPYLDRDLTDALCWFALPEDLERYLFCWIARELGQPTRAFDKEKPCLSPHWLAQRLIGSLISAHASWSPSDGDPALQCFQKAVMDFGDHRLGQGHRGLFMSAYVALARFLRHDYSPPSSEQLYDFAVEQLWRREKDGYEERARWPLYDPARPTADLLLSWLQDPESPLHAIFSAKAAKANALAQDILRGSVIFRLQGYDEKAQWLEQIVESQCKAVWFHRAKIYRSHEDDPKMGSLRHAGDSI
;
A
#
# COMPACT_ATOMS: atom_id res chain seq x y z
N MET A 1 25.04 -35.24 -13.06
CA MET A 1 26.33 -35.15 -13.78
C MET A 1 27.01 -33.85 -13.35
N LEU A 2 28.03 -33.95 -12.49
CA LEU A 2 28.75 -32.80 -11.90
C LEU A 2 29.89 -32.37 -12.84
N LEU A 3 29.83 -31.16 -13.40
CA LEU A 3 30.95 -30.57 -14.13
C LEU A 3 31.78 -29.71 -13.16
N ARG A 4 32.97 -30.20 -12.82
CA ARG A 4 34.01 -29.46 -12.10
C ARG A 4 34.67 -28.46 -13.06
N SER A 5 34.72 -27.18 -12.69
CA SER A 5 35.56 -26.19 -13.38
C SER A 5 36.99 -26.28 -12.83
N SER A 6 37.95 -26.47 -13.72
CA SER A 6 39.38 -26.54 -13.38
C SER A 6 39.95 -25.12 -13.30
N VAL A 7 40.59 -24.78 -12.18
CA VAL A 7 41.33 -23.53 -11.99
C VAL A 7 42.82 -23.85 -11.98
N THR A 8 43.58 -23.28 -12.91
CA THR A 8 45.05 -23.45 -12.99
C THR A 8 45.73 -22.19 -12.45
N LYS A 9 46.60 -22.36 -11.44
CA LYS A 9 47.36 -21.28 -10.81
C LYS A 9 48.68 -21.09 -11.56
N VAL A 10 48.91 -19.92 -12.15
CA VAL A 10 50.19 -19.54 -12.74
C VAL A 10 50.84 -18.49 -11.85
N ILE A 11 52.05 -18.76 -11.36
CA ILE A 11 52.81 -17.86 -10.49
C ILE A 11 53.76 -17.06 -11.38
N THR A 12 53.63 -15.74 -11.38
CA THR A 12 54.64 -14.84 -11.96
C THR A 12 55.55 -14.26 -10.87
N THR A 13 56.78 -13.92 -11.26
CA THR A 13 57.95 -13.58 -10.42
C THR A 13 57.82 -12.33 -9.54
N ALA A 14 56.65 -11.72 -9.41
CA ALA A 14 56.41 -10.52 -8.59
C ALA A 14 55.34 -10.72 -7.50
N GLY A 15 55.08 -11.96 -7.06
CA GLY A 15 54.46 -12.24 -5.75
C GLY A 15 53.02 -11.77 -5.51
N ARG A 16 52.26 -11.38 -6.55
CA ARG A 16 50.82 -11.07 -6.42
C ARG A 16 49.97 -12.04 -7.26
N PRO A 17 48.96 -12.72 -6.66
CA PRO A 17 48.08 -13.60 -7.40
C PRO A 17 47.16 -12.79 -8.31
N VAL A 18 47.26 -12.99 -9.62
CA VAL A 18 46.33 -12.44 -10.62
C VAL A 18 45.42 -13.56 -11.08
N TRP A 19 44.12 -13.45 -10.80
CA TRP A 19 43.11 -14.37 -11.29
C TRP A 19 42.72 -13.96 -12.72
N ARG A 20 43.18 -14.72 -13.73
CA ARG A 20 42.65 -14.58 -15.10
C ARG A 20 41.51 -15.56 -15.29
N LEU A 21 40.33 -15.04 -15.58
CA LEU A 21 39.21 -15.84 -16.07
C LEU A 21 39.49 -16.22 -17.52
N SER A 22 39.34 -17.50 -17.85
CA SER A 22 39.36 -17.95 -19.25
C SER A 22 38.22 -17.28 -20.02
N PRO A 23 38.44 -16.86 -21.28
CA PRO A 23 37.35 -16.35 -22.10
C PRO A 23 36.27 -17.43 -22.29
N PRO A 24 34.99 -17.06 -22.26
CA PRO A 24 33.89 -18.02 -22.45
C PRO A 24 33.94 -18.62 -23.87
N PRO A 25 33.46 -19.88 -24.04
CA PRO A 25 33.40 -20.52 -25.34
C PRO A 25 32.50 -19.71 -26.29
N GLN A 26 32.99 -19.43 -27.50
CA GLN A 26 32.22 -18.77 -28.54
C GLN A 26 31.08 -19.68 -29.01
N LEU A 27 29.84 -19.21 -28.84
CA LEU A 27 28.65 -19.88 -29.35
C LEU A 27 28.43 -19.52 -30.83
N ARG A 28 28.11 -20.53 -31.64
CA ARG A 28 27.75 -20.39 -33.06
C ARG A 28 26.44 -19.60 -33.23
N PRO A 29 26.27 -18.86 -34.34
CA PRO A 29 25.04 -18.10 -34.58
C PRO A 29 23.87 -19.04 -34.91
N LEU A 30 22.74 -18.85 -34.22
CA LEU A 30 21.46 -19.47 -34.54
C LEU A 30 20.67 -18.58 -35.49
N SER A 31 20.17 -19.20 -36.56
CA SER A 31 19.35 -18.61 -37.61
C SER A 31 18.12 -17.87 -37.08
N THR A 32 17.91 -16.66 -37.57
CA THR A 32 16.73 -15.84 -37.35
C THR A 32 15.58 -16.28 -38.26
N THR A 33 14.47 -16.73 -37.67
CA THR A 33 13.15 -16.71 -38.31
C THR A 33 12.32 -15.58 -37.69
N LEU A 34 11.93 -14.62 -38.54
CA LEU A 34 11.05 -13.51 -38.20
C LEU A 34 9.65 -14.02 -37.86
N HIS A 35 9.14 -13.68 -36.66
CA HIS A 35 7.71 -13.69 -36.36
C HIS A 35 7.26 -12.30 -35.88
N LYS A 36 6.10 -11.90 -36.42
CA LYS A 36 5.35 -10.64 -36.19
C LYS A 36 5.12 -10.32 -34.71
N PRO A 37 4.98 -9.04 -34.34
CA PRO A 37 4.68 -8.62 -32.97
C PRO A 37 3.23 -8.93 -32.60
N ALA A 38 3.04 -9.76 -31.56
CA ALA A 38 1.76 -9.90 -30.87
C ALA A 38 1.57 -8.73 -29.88
N ALA A 39 0.33 -8.25 -29.79
CA ALA A 39 -0.09 -7.10 -29.01
C ALA A 39 0.29 -7.20 -27.52
N LYS A 40 0.70 -6.06 -26.96
CA LYS A 40 1.00 -5.88 -25.53
C LYS A 40 -0.23 -6.22 -24.68
N PRO A 41 -0.12 -7.04 -23.62
CA PRO A 41 -1.20 -7.20 -22.66
C PRO A 41 -1.36 -5.90 -21.86
N SER A 42 -2.58 -5.35 -21.91
CA SER A 42 -3.03 -4.23 -21.11
C SER A 42 -3.15 -4.64 -19.64
N PHE A 43 -2.31 -4.07 -18.78
CA PHE A 43 -2.49 -4.18 -17.34
C PHE A 43 -3.70 -3.34 -16.91
N SER A 44 -4.77 -4.03 -16.50
CA SER A 44 -5.94 -3.45 -15.85
C SER A 44 -5.61 -3.16 -14.38
N THR A 45 -5.57 -1.89 -14.03
CA THR A 45 -5.67 -1.42 -12.63
C THR A 45 -7.15 -1.43 -12.27
N PRO A 46 -7.60 -2.10 -11.19
CA PRO A 46 -9.00 -2.07 -10.80
C PRO A 46 -9.40 -0.66 -10.34
N ALA A 47 -10.64 -0.32 -10.66
CA ALA A 47 -11.23 1.00 -10.56
C ALA A 47 -11.35 1.49 -9.10
N TYR A 48 -10.94 2.74 -8.86
CA TYR A 48 -11.35 3.48 -7.67
C TYR A 48 -12.72 4.12 -7.97
N GLY A 49 -13.76 3.53 -7.40
CA GLY A 49 -15.13 4.03 -7.45
C GLY A 49 -15.84 3.67 -6.15
N LEU A 50 -16.05 4.70 -5.31
CA LEU A 50 -17.11 4.87 -4.31
C LEU A 50 -17.86 3.59 -3.89
N ALA A 51 -17.26 2.85 -2.95
CA ALA A 51 -18.01 2.14 -1.93
C ALA A 51 -17.55 2.68 -0.58
N SER A 52 -18.50 3.20 0.19
CA SER A 52 -18.36 3.39 1.63
C SER A 52 -17.89 2.06 2.23
N SER A 53 -16.59 1.92 2.52
CA SER A 53 -16.06 0.72 3.17
C SER A 53 -15.99 0.93 4.68
N THR A 54 -17.12 1.27 5.28
CA THR A 54 -17.46 0.69 6.58
C THR A 54 -17.71 -0.80 6.32
N GLY A 55 -16.67 -1.62 6.50
CA GLY A 55 -16.75 -3.09 6.54
C GLY A 55 -17.74 -3.74 5.57
N THR A 56 -17.47 -3.73 4.25
CA THR A 56 -18.18 -4.58 3.28
C THR A 56 -17.44 -4.59 1.96
N HIS A 57 -16.43 -5.46 1.82
CA HIS A 57 -15.86 -5.80 0.51
C HIS A 57 -15.83 -7.32 0.26
N TRP A 58 -16.62 -8.08 1.06
CA TRP A 58 -16.71 -9.54 1.01
C TRP A 58 -18.02 -10.07 0.42
N ALA A 59 -18.94 -9.19 0.02
CA ALA A 59 -20.25 -9.58 -0.48
C ALA A 59 -20.37 -9.32 -1.98
N ALA A 60 -19.85 -10.23 -2.80
CA ALA A 60 -20.42 -10.64 -4.10
C ALA A 60 -19.39 -11.48 -4.90
N GLU A 61 -19.28 -12.76 -4.56
CA GLU A 61 -18.93 -13.81 -5.52
C GLU A 61 -19.40 -15.16 -4.94
N THR A 62 -20.71 -15.41 -5.09
CA THR A 62 -21.36 -16.63 -4.62
C THR A 62 -21.47 -17.62 -5.79
N THR A 63 -20.49 -18.52 -5.95
CA THR A 63 -20.65 -19.79 -6.70
C THR A 63 -19.62 -20.85 -6.29
N ALA A 64 -19.60 -21.18 -5.01
CA ALA A 64 -19.27 -22.48 -4.41
C ALA A 64 -19.43 -22.26 -2.90
N ALA A 65 -19.92 -23.23 -2.12
CA ALA A 65 -19.86 -23.12 -0.67
C ALA A 65 -18.39 -22.98 -0.27
N GLU A 66 -17.96 -21.75 0.04
CA GLU A 66 -16.56 -21.44 0.36
C GLU A 66 -16.19 -22.32 1.56
N ARG A 67 -15.25 -23.24 1.35
CA ARG A 67 -14.82 -24.20 2.37
C ARG A 67 -14.49 -23.43 3.66
N GLN A 68 -15.22 -23.71 4.73
CA GLN A 68 -14.92 -23.14 6.04
C GLN A 68 -13.75 -23.90 6.66
N VAL A 69 -12.82 -23.18 7.25
CA VAL A 69 -11.65 -23.74 7.93
C VAL A 69 -11.56 -23.05 9.28
N THR A 70 -11.97 -23.75 10.34
CA THR A 70 -11.83 -23.23 11.70
C THR A 70 -10.37 -23.25 12.14
N LEU A 71 -10.05 -22.57 13.25
CA LEU A 71 -8.71 -22.65 13.84
C LEU A 71 -8.32 -24.10 14.20
N ASP A 72 -9.26 -24.89 14.73
CA ASP A 72 -8.97 -26.27 15.12
C ASP A 72 -8.83 -27.20 13.91
N ASP A 73 -9.58 -26.94 12.83
CA ASP A 73 -9.34 -27.60 11.54
C ASP A 73 -7.94 -27.30 11.01
N PHE A 74 -7.54 -26.02 11.05
CA PHE A 74 -6.21 -25.62 10.60
C PHE A 74 -5.10 -26.25 11.43
N LYS A 75 -5.22 -26.29 12.77
CA LYS A 75 -4.26 -26.96 13.67
C LYS A 75 -4.10 -28.43 13.31
N ARG A 76 -5.21 -29.15 13.15
CA ARG A 76 -5.19 -30.57 12.75
C ARG A 76 -4.51 -30.76 11.40
N LEU A 77 -4.86 -29.96 10.40
CA LEU A 77 -4.21 -30.01 9.08
C LEU A 77 -2.70 -29.72 9.17
N ALA A 78 -2.29 -28.79 10.04
CA ALA A 78 -0.89 -28.44 10.25
C ALA A 78 -0.12 -29.57 10.96
N GLU A 79 -0.71 -30.20 11.97
CA GLU A 79 -0.17 -31.38 12.66
C GLU A 79 -0.02 -32.58 11.70
N ASP A 80 -1.01 -32.80 10.84
CA ASP A 80 -1.01 -33.82 9.79
C ASP A 80 -0.08 -33.48 8.62
N LYS A 81 0.56 -32.30 8.62
CA LYS A 81 1.41 -31.78 7.53
C LYS A 81 0.70 -31.69 6.17
N THR A 82 -0.62 -31.51 6.20
CA THR A 82 -1.48 -31.36 5.01
C THR A 82 -2.05 -29.95 4.85
N ALA A 83 -1.81 -29.05 5.80
CA ALA A 83 -2.21 -27.65 5.72
C ALA A 83 -1.59 -26.95 4.50
N THR A 84 -2.40 -26.13 3.84
CA THR A 84 -1.99 -25.29 2.72
C THR A 84 -2.07 -23.81 3.06
N VAL A 85 -1.44 -22.96 2.24
CA VAL A 85 -1.53 -21.49 2.36
C VAL A 85 -2.98 -21.02 2.24
N ASN A 86 -3.79 -21.70 1.41
CA ASN A 86 -5.21 -21.38 1.26
C ASN A 86 -6.00 -21.73 2.53
N ASP A 87 -5.68 -22.83 3.22
CA ASP A 87 -6.32 -23.16 4.50
C ASP A 87 -6.00 -22.11 5.57
N ALA A 88 -4.76 -21.62 5.62
CA ALA A 88 -4.36 -20.52 6.50
C ALA A 88 -5.13 -19.21 6.19
N LYS A 89 -5.26 -18.86 4.91
CA LYS A 89 -6.06 -17.70 4.46
C LYS A 89 -7.53 -17.81 4.91
N LEU A 90 -8.15 -18.96 4.67
CA LEU A 90 -9.54 -19.22 5.04
C LEU A 90 -9.72 -19.16 6.57
N CYS A 91 -8.79 -19.74 7.32
CA CYS A 91 -8.77 -19.69 8.78
C CYS A 91 -8.73 -18.26 9.32
N LEU A 92 -7.81 -17.42 8.82
CA LEU A 92 -7.72 -16.01 9.21
C LEU A 92 -8.96 -15.22 8.79
N LYS A 93 -9.45 -15.40 7.55
CA LYS A 93 -10.65 -14.72 7.03
C LYS A 93 -11.87 -15.03 7.89
N GLN A 94 -12.10 -16.31 8.19
CA GLN A 94 -13.22 -16.75 9.02
C GLN A 94 -13.10 -16.22 10.45
N SER A 95 -11.94 -16.37 11.06
CA SER A 95 -11.69 -15.88 12.42
C SER A 95 -11.89 -14.36 12.52
N ARG A 96 -11.46 -13.62 11.49
CA ARG A 96 -11.64 -12.16 11.42
C ARG A 96 -13.12 -11.81 11.33
N ALA A 97 -13.88 -12.48 10.48
CA ALA A 97 -15.32 -12.26 10.35
C ALA A 97 -16.07 -12.56 11.67
N GLU A 98 -15.63 -13.54 12.45
CA GLU A 98 -16.17 -13.81 13.79
C GLU A 98 -15.85 -12.67 14.77
N ILE A 99 -14.60 -12.19 14.80
CA ILE A 99 -14.18 -11.11 15.70
C ILE A 99 -14.85 -9.78 15.31
N GLU A 100 -14.97 -9.46 14.02
CA GLU A 100 -15.60 -8.23 13.54
C GLU A 100 -17.10 -8.14 13.88
N ARG A 101 -17.76 -9.27 14.21
CA ARG A 101 -19.15 -9.25 14.71
C ARG A 101 -19.25 -8.78 16.17
N LEU A 102 -18.15 -8.81 16.92
CA LEU A 102 -18.12 -8.36 18.30
C LEU A 102 -18.12 -6.81 18.37
N PRO A 103 -18.59 -6.22 19.48
CA PRO A 103 -18.43 -4.79 19.76
C PRO A 103 -16.96 -4.36 19.70
N ILE A 104 -16.67 -3.16 19.16
CA ILE A 104 -15.29 -2.65 18.96
C ILE A 104 -14.43 -2.78 20.24
N SER A 105 -15.01 -2.50 21.40
CA SER A 105 -14.33 -2.58 22.71
C SER A 105 -13.86 -3.99 23.09
N GLN A 106 -14.49 -5.04 22.57
CA GLN A 106 -14.18 -6.44 22.88
C GLN A 106 -13.28 -7.10 21.82
N ARG A 107 -13.19 -6.52 20.62
CA ARG A 107 -12.51 -7.16 19.47
C ARG A 107 -11.04 -7.44 19.74
N LYS A 108 -10.33 -6.51 20.37
CA LYS A 108 -8.87 -6.62 20.58
C LYS A 108 -8.54 -7.77 21.54
N GLU A 109 -9.26 -7.84 22.66
CA GLU A 109 -9.12 -8.92 23.65
C GLU A 109 -9.49 -10.29 23.06
N ALA A 110 -10.65 -10.39 22.39
CA ALA A 110 -11.08 -11.63 21.76
C ALA A 110 -10.11 -12.11 20.65
N CYS A 111 -9.49 -11.18 19.91
CA CYS A 111 -8.45 -11.49 18.94
C CYS A 111 -7.21 -12.05 19.63
N ALA A 112 -6.74 -11.36 20.67
CA ALA A 112 -5.58 -11.75 21.46
C ALA A 112 -5.76 -13.12 22.13
N GLU A 113 -6.94 -13.45 22.65
CA GLU A 113 -7.20 -14.75 23.28
C GLU A 113 -7.14 -15.92 22.29
N LYS A 114 -7.64 -15.75 21.07
CA LYS A 114 -7.68 -16.82 20.07
C LYS A 114 -6.30 -17.17 19.50
N GLN A 115 -5.35 -16.22 19.51
CA GLN A 115 -3.97 -16.41 19.02
C GLN A 115 -3.89 -17.00 17.60
N VAL A 116 -4.83 -16.63 16.71
CA VAL A 116 -4.94 -17.20 15.35
C VAL A 116 -3.72 -16.78 14.52
N GLY A 117 -3.34 -15.50 14.61
CA GLY A 117 -2.22 -14.93 13.86
C GLY A 117 -0.92 -15.63 14.20
N GLY A 118 -0.62 -15.79 15.49
CA GLY A 118 0.58 -16.45 16.00
C GLY A 118 0.67 -17.90 15.57
N ARG A 119 -0.45 -18.64 15.60
CA ARG A 119 -0.49 -20.04 15.13
C ARG A 119 -0.18 -20.15 13.64
N VAL A 120 -0.80 -19.29 12.82
CA VAL A 120 -0.55 -19.26 11.37
C VAL A 120 0.88 -18.80 11.07
N MET A 121 1.38 -17.79 11.77
CA MET A 121 2.75 -17.29 11.62
C MET A 121 3.79 -18.36 11.95
N LEU A 122 3.63 -19.06 13.08
CA LEU A 122 4.51 -20.16 13.47
C LEU A 122 4.48 -21.29 12.43
N TRP A 123 3.30 -21.62 11.91
CA TRP A 123 3.18 -22.59 10.82
C TRP A 123 3.94 -22.12 9.57
N LEU A 124 3.74 -20.89 9.11
CA LEU A 124 4.44 -20.32 7.95
C LEU A 124 5.97 -20.40 8.08
N ILE A 125 6.49 -20.05 9.27
CA ILE A 125 7.92 -20.15 9.61
C ILE A 125 8.38 -21.61 9.57
N SER A 126 7.61 -22.54 10.18
CA SER A 126 7.97 -23.96 10.25
C SER A 126 8.08 -24.66 8.89
N GLN A 127 7.35 -24.15 7.89
CA GLN A 127 7.32 -24.73 6.55
C GLN A 127 8.45 -24.22 5.64
N ASP A 128 9.34 -23.36 6.16
CA ASP A 128 10.35 -22.66 5.35
C ASP A 128 9.73 -21.99 4.10
N LEU A 129 8.47 -21.55 4.22
CA LEU A 129 7.75 -20.81 3.16
C LEU A 129 8.21 -19.33 3.11
N GLU A 130 9.33 -19.03 3.76
CA GLU A 130 9.94 -17.71 3.88
C GLU A 130 10.61 -17.36 2.54
N GLY A 131 10.07 -16.35 1.86
CA GLY A 131 10.42 -16.03 0.48
C GLY A 131 9.65 -16.83 -0.58
N ASN A 132 8.58 -17.54 -0.20
CA ASN A 132 7.71 -18.23 -1.14
C ASN A 132 6.73 -17.26 -1.85
N PRO A 133 6.65 -17.23 -3.19
CA PRO A 133 5.71 -16.39 -3.95
C PRO A 133 4.22 -16.56 -3.60
N TYR A 134 3.84 -17.53 -2.77
CA TYR A 134 2.45 -17.77 -2.38
C TYR A 134 1.93 -16.89 -1.23
N LEU A 135 2.75 -16.07 -0.56
CA LEU A 135 2.25 -15.09 0.42
C LEU A 135 1.61 -13.91 -0.31
N ASP A 136 0.38 -14.07 -0.77
CA ASP A 136 -0.36 -13.01 -1.44
C ASP A 136 -0.78 -11.88 -0.47
N ARG A 137 -1.35 -10.81 -1.05
CA ARG A 137 -1.77 -9.62 -0.31
C ARG A 137 -2.81 -9.96 0.76
N ASP A 138 -3.78 -10.82 0.46
CA ASP A 138 -4.87 -11.11 1.39
C ASP A 138 -4.34 -11.81 2.64
N LEU A 139 -3.40 -12.74 2.45
CA LEU A 139 -2.74 -13.41 3.57
C LEU A 139 -1.93 -12.44 4.42
N THR A 140 -1.12 -11.57 3.81
CA THR A 140 -0.31 -10.60 4.57
C THR A 140 -1.17 -9.57 5.28
N ASP A 141 -2.23 -9.07 4.64
CA ASP A 141 -3.19 -8.12 5.22
C ASP A 141 -3.91 -8.76 6.42
N ALA A 142 -4.37 -10.00 6.29
CA ALA A 142 -5.01 -10.72 7.39
C ALA A 142 -4.03 -11.03 8.53
N LEU A 143 -2.83 -11.53 8.21
CA LEU A 143 -1.81 -11.85 9.21
C LEU A 143 -1.42 -10.63 10.04
N CYS A 144 -1.15 -9.49 9.39
CA CYS A 144 -0.78 -8.25 10.10
C CYS A 144 -1.94 -7.74 10.98
N TRP A 145 -3.19 -7.93 10.55
CA TRP A 145 -4.36 -7.56 11.35
C TRP A 145 -4.43 -8.36 12.66
N PHE A 146 -4.15 -9.66 12.66
CA PHE A 146 -4.10 -10.47 13.89
C PHE A 146 -2.84 -10.22 14.73
N ALA A 147 -1.72 -9.90 14.08
CA ALA A 147 -0.46 -9.73 14.79
C ALA A 147 -0.47 -8.56 15.78
N LEU A 148 -1.24 -7.49 15.54
CA LEU A 148 -1.24 -6.33 16.45
C LEU A 148 -1.91 -6.61 17.79
N PRO A 149 -3.15 -7.14 17.88
CA PRO A 149 -3.75 -7.51 19.18
C PRO A 149 -2.99 -8.61 19.92
N GLU A 150 -2.34 -9.52 19.19
CA GLU A 150 -1.57 -10.63 19.76
C GLU A 150 -0.15 -10.22 20.20
N ASP A 151 0.23 -8.94 20.09
CA ASP A 151 1.55 -8.41 20.44
C ASP A 151 2.72 -9.05 19.64
N LEU A 152 2.45 -9.37 18.37
CA LEU A 152 3.39 -10.04 17.46
C LEU A 152 4.06 -9.08 16.46
N GLU A 153 3.83 -7.78 16.57
CA GLU A 153 4.39 -6.77 15.65
C GLU A 153 5.93 -6.86 15.57
N ARG A 154 6.59 -7.03 16.72
CA ARG A 154 8.06 -7.17 16.76
C ARG A 154 8.56 -8.34 15.92
N TYR A 155 7.84 -9.45 15.88
CA TYR A 155 8.21 -10.61 15.06
C TYR A 155 8.09 -10.29 13.57
N LEU A 156 7.05 -9.55 13.15
CA LEU A 156 6.91 -9.10 11.77
C LEU A 156 8.04 -8.15 11.35
N PHE A 157 8.46 -7.22 12.23
CA PHE A 157 9.62 -6.36 11.96
C PHE A 157 10.92 -7.15 11.87
N CYS A 158 11.15 -8.15 12.74
CA CYS A 158 12.29 -9.07 12.61
C CYS A 158 12.26 -9.86 11.30
N TRP A 159 11.07 -10.30 10.88
CA TRP A 159 10.90 -10.99 9.60
C TRP A 159 11.25 -10.05 8.44
N ILE A 160 10.72 -8.82 8.41
CA ILE A 160 11.08 -7.80 7.42
C ILE A 160 12.60 -7.60 7.35
N ALA A 161 13.26 -7.38 8.50
CA ALA A 161 14.71 -7.19 8.56
C ALA A 161 15.48 -8.37 7.96
N ARG A 162 15.04 -9.61 8.25
CA ARG A 162 15.64 -10.82 7.70
C ARG A 162 15.44 -10.90 6.18
N GLU A 163 14.24 -10.64 5.67
CA GLU A 163 13.96 -10.63 4.21
C GLU A 163 14.83 -9.62 3.47
N LEU A 164 15.07 -8.46 4.09
CA LEU A 164 15.96 -7.44 3.52
C LEU A 164 17.44 -7.82 3.61
N GLY A 165 17.84 -8.62 4.59
CA GLY A 165 19.19 -9.13 4.76
C GLY A 165 19.54 -10.34 3.87
N GLN A 166 18.55 -10.98 3.22
CA GLN A 166 18.83 -12.08 2.30
C GLN A 166 19.50 -11.56 1.02
N PRO A 167 20.51 -12.26 0.47
CA PRO A 167 21.08 -11.91 -0.81
C PRO A 167 19.97 -11.93 -1.86
N THR A 168 19.86 -10.86 -2.65
CA THR A 168 18.87 -10.70 -3.71
C THR A 168 18.82 -11.98 -4.54
N ARG A 169 17.78 -12.81 -4.37
CA ARG A 169 17.60 -14.01 -5.20
C ARG A 169 17.61 -13.53 -6.64
N ALA A 170 18.41 -14.16 -7.49
CA ALA A 170 18.61 -13.74 -8.88
C ALA A 170 17.24 -13.42 -9.49
N PHE A 171 17.09 -12.20 -9.99
CA PHE A 171 15.85 -11.70 -10.56
C PHE A 171 15.36 -12.73 -11.57
N ASP A 172 14.28 -13.44 -11.23
CA ASP A 172 13.74 -14.47 -12.11
C ASP A 172 13.14 -13.73 -13.31
N LYS A 173 13.82 -13.82 -14.44
CA LYS A 173 13.42 -13.15 -15.68
C LYS A 173 12.05 -13.62 -16.15
N GLU A 174 11.58 -14.78 -15.69
CA GLU A 174 10.25 -15.32 -16.00
C GLU A 174 9.15 -14.71 -15.12
N LYS A 175 9.50 -14.12 -13.95
CA LYS A 175 8.58 -13.41 -13.05
C LYS A 175 9.08 -11.99 -12.72
N PRO A 176 9.20 -11.10 -13.72
CA PRO A 176 9.81 -9.77 -13.58
C PRO A 176 9.04 -8.79 -12.69
N CYS A 177 7.89 -9.19 -12.12
CA CYS A 177 7.01 -8.36 -11.33
C CYS A 177 7.27 -8.42 -9.82
N LEU A 178 8.08 -9.36 -9.33
CA LEU A 178 8.37 -9.49 -7.91
C LEU A 178 9.67 -8.75 -7.59
N SER A 179 9.53 -7.51 -7.10
CA SER A 179 10.63 -6.81 -6.41
C SER A 179 11.35 -7.80 -5.50
N PRO A 180 12.69 -7.80 -5.42
CA PRO A 180 13.41 -8.75 -4.57
C PRO A 180 13.02 -8.67 -3.08
N HIS A 181 12.33 -7.60 -2.68
CA HIS A 181 11.82 -7.37 -1.34
C HIS A 181 10.29 -7.22 -1.31
N TRP A 182 9.58 -7.85 -2.25
CA TRP A 182 8.12 -7.71 -2.39
C TRP A 182 7.37 -8.10 -1.11
N LEU A 183 7.85 -9.12 -0.37
CA LEU A 183 7.23 -9.54 0.89
C LEU A 183 7.42 -8.50 1.98
N ALA A 184 8.65 -8.00 2.17
CA ALA A 184 8.94 -6.90 3.09
C ALA A 184 8.08 -5.67 2.79
N GLN A 185 8.00 -5.28 1.51
CA GLN A 185 7.14 -4.19 1.05
C GLN A 185 5.66 -4.42 1.44
N ARG A 186 5.13 -5.62 1.20
CA ARG A 186 3.74 -5.96 1.56
C ARG A 186 3.51 -5.90 3.06
N LEU A 187 4.37 -6.55 3.85
CA LEU A 187 4.25 -6.57 5.31
C LEU A 187 4.21 -5.16 5.90
N ILE A 188 5.07 -4.24 5.44
CA ILE A 188 5.04 -2.84 5.90
C ILE A 188 3.68 -2.18 5.59
N GLY A 189 3.18 -2.32 4.36
CA GLY A 189 1.88 -1.74 3.99
C GLY A 189 0.69 -2.37 4.71
N SER A 190 0.73 -3.68 4.93
CA SER A 190 -0.28 -4.45 5.68
C SER A 190 -0.28 -4.06 7.16
N LEU A 191 0.89 -3.84 7.78
CA LEU A 191 1.02 -3.35 9.16
C LEU A 191 0.41 -1.95 9.34
N ILE A 192 0.72 -1.02 8.45
CA ILE A 192 0.14 0.34 8.48
C ILE A 192 -1.39 0.27 8.37
N SER A 193 -1.90 -0.56 7.45
CA SER A 193 -3.34 -0.77 7.27
C SER A 193 -3.99 -1.42 8.50
N ALA A 194 -3.29 -2.33 9.17
CA ALA A 194 -3.76 -2.98 10.39
C ALA A 194 -3.85 -1.98 11.55
N HIS A 195 -2.83 -1.14 11.75
CA HIS A 195 -2.84 -0.08 12.77
C HIS A 195 -4.01 0.88 12.57
N ALA A 196 -4.24 1.33 11.33
CA ALA A 196 -5.38 2.17 10.98
C ALA A 196 -6.73 1.48 11.24
N SER A 197 -6.82 0.16 11.04
CA SER A 197 -8.06 -0.60 11.29
C SER A 197 -8.36 -0.80 12.78
N TRP A 198 -7.33 -0.93 13.62
CA TRP A 198 -7.49 -1.16 15.05
C TRP A 198 -7.63 0.14 15.86
N SER A 199 -7.29 1.28 15.25
CA SER A 199 -7.32 2.60 15.88
C SER A 199 -8.29 3.53 15.14
N PRO A 200 -9.60 3.25 15.11
CA PRO A 200 -10.56 4.00 14.30
C PRO A 200 -10.72 5.47 14.72
N SER A 201 -10.31 5.82 15.95
CA SER A 201 -10.39 7.16 16.51
C SER A 201 -9.06 7.91 16.54
N ASP A 202 -7.94 7.26 16.19
CA ASP A 202 -6.60 7.83 16.27
C ASP A 202 -5.74 7.35 15.09
N GLY A 203 -5.26 8.29 14.28
CA GLY A 203 -4.43 8.00 13.12
C GLY A 203 -2.95 7.81 13.41
N ASP A 204 -2.49 8.18 14.61
CA ASP A 204 -1.07 8.19 14.97
C ASP A 204 -0.42 6.81 14.90
N PRO A 205 -1.05 5.70 15.36
CA PRO A 205 -0.42 4.38 15.31
C PRO A 205 -0.01 3.95 13.90
N ALA A 206 -0.82 4.27 12.89
CA ALA A 206 -0.50 3.96 11.49
C ALA A 206 0.71 4.77 10.99
N LEU A 207 0.78 6.06 11.36
CA LEU A 207 1.87 6.95 10.96
C LEU A 207 3.16 6.66 11.73
N GLN A 208 3.08 6.30 13.01
CA GLN A 208 4.21 5.86 13.82
C GLN A 208 4.78 4.54 13.29
N CYS A 209 3.92 3.58 12.90
CA CYS A 209 4.37 2.36 12.24
C CYS A 209 5.14 2.66 10.95
N PHE A 210 4.65 3.61 10.14
CA PHE A 210 5.36 4.05 8.95
C PHE A 210 6.69 4.71 9.28
N GLN A 211 6.71 5.66 10.23
CA GLN A 211 7.94 6.34 10.67
C GLN A 211 8.98 5.35 11.16
N LYS A 212 8.58 4.40 12.01
CA LYS A 212 9.44 3.31 12.48
C LYS A 212 10.02 2.49 11.31
N ALA A 213 9.18 2.10 10.35
CA ALA A 213 9.66 1.36 9.17
C ALA A 213 10.67 2.17 8.33
N VAL A 214 10.46 3.48 8.20
CA VAL A 214 11.42 4.38 7.52
C VAL A 214 12.71 4.51 8.32
N MET A 215 12.66 4.60 9.64
CA MET A 215 13.87 4.68 10.48
C MET A 215 14.66 3.37 10.47
N ASP A 216 13.98 2.23 10.59
CA ASP A 216 14.63 0.92 10.68
C ASP A 216 15.18 0.45 9.31
N PHE A 217 14.49 0.79 8.21
CA PHE A 217 14.77 0.23 6.88
C PHE A 217 15.07 1.28 5.80
N GLY A 218 14.91 2.57 6.08
CA GLY A 218 15.17 3.65 5.11
C GLY A 218 16.64 3.76 4.73
N ASP A 219 17.54 3.45 5.66
CA ASP A 219 19.00 3.44 5.49
C ASP A 219 19.56 2.10 5.02
N HIS A 220 18.73 1.16 4.55
CA HIS A 220 19.20 -0.04 3.86
C HIS A 220 19.81 0.34 2.48
N ARG A 221 21.01 0.93 2.58
CA ARG A 221 22.17 1.04 1.69
C ARG A 221 21.91 1.25 0.20
N LEU A 222 21.87 2.53 -0.20
CA LEU A 222 22.65 3.11 -1.31
C LEU A 222 22.75 2.26 -2.62
N GLY A 223 21.66 1.61 -3.00
CA GLY A 223 21.50 0.92 -4.28
C GLY A 223 20.26 1.44 -4.98
N GLN A 224 20.33 1.69 -6.29
CA GLN A 224 19.24 2.24 -7.11
C GLN A 224 17.97 1.35 -7.17
N GLY A 225 17.93 0.20 -6.47
CA GLY A 225 16.81 -0.74 -6.43
C GLY A 225 15.76 -0.50 -5.33
N HIS A 226 15.97 0.40 -4.36
CA HIS A 226 15.11 0.49 -3.16
C HIS A 226 13.84 1.34 -3.30
N ARG A 227 13.61 2.00 -4.45
CA ARG A 227 12.35 2.75 -4.69
C ARG A 227 11.09 1.89 -4.56
N GLY A 228 11.24 0.57 -4.66
CA GLY A 228 10.17 -0.40 -4.49
C GLY A 228 9.77 -0.70 -3.04
N LEU A 229 10.66 -0.56 -2.05
CA LEU A 229 10.44 -1.15 -0.71
C LEU A 229 9.23 -0.56 0.01
N PHE A 230 9.01 0.75 -0.11
CA PHE A 230 7.92 1.43 0.59
C PHE A 230 6.67 1.62 -0.28
N MET A 231 6.64 1.09 -1.50
CA MET A 231 5.51 1.23 -2.44
C MET A 231 4.15 0.89 -1.80
N SER A 232 4.03 -0.27 -1.13
CA SER A 232 2.78 -0.66 -0.48
C SER A 232 2.48 0.20 0.75
N ALA A 233 3.51 0.65 1.47
CA ALA A 233 3.36 1.60 2.57
C ALA A 233 2.76 2.92 2.09
N TYR A 234 3.27 3.46 0.99
CA TYR A 234 2.74 4.68 0.38
C TYR A 234 1.31 4.53 -0.10
N VAL A 235 0.95 3.39 -0.70
CA VAL A 235 -0.44 3.12 -1.11
C VAL A 235 -1.35 3.03 0.10
N ALA A 236 -0.92 2.34 1.17
CA ALA A 236 -1.67 2.22 2.42
C ALA A 236 -1.87 3.60 3.07
N LEU A 237 -0.81 4.41 3.16
CA LEU A 237 -0.87 5.78 3.68
C LEU A 237 -1.75 6.68 2.84
N ALA A 238 -1.63 6.66 1.51
CA ALA A 238 -2.46 7.50 0.64
C ALA A 238 -3.95 7.16 0.79
N ARG A 239 -4.28 5.85 0.84
CA ARG A 239 -5.64 5.40 1.10
C ARG A 239 -6.11 5.81 2.50
N PHE A 240 -5.25 5.66 3.50
CA PHE A 240 -5.57 6.02 4.87
C PHE A 240 -5.78 7.53 5.03
N LEU A 241 -4.81 8.35 4.66
CA LEU A 241 -4.82 9.80 4.84
C LEU A 241 -5.84 10.54 3.98
N ARG A 242 -6.17 10.03 2.78
CA ARG A 242 -7.14 10.68 1.89
C ARG A 242 -8.60 10.25 2.11
N HIS A 243 -8.83 9.34 3.05
CA HIS A 243 -10.20 8.93 3.38
C HIS A 243 -10.91 10.06 4.13
N ASP A 244 -12.18 10.34 3.79
CA ASP A 244 -12.95 11.43 4.43
C ASP A 244 -13.17 11.17 5.92
N TYR A 245 -13.20 9.90 6.32
CA TYR A 245 -13.42 9.49 7.71
C TYR A 245 -12.14 8.99 8.41
N SER A 246 -10.95 9.36 7.92
CA SER A 246 -9.73 9.01 8.67
C SER A 246 -9.77 9.73 10.02
N PRO A 247 -9.39 9.05 11.11
CA PRO A 247 -9.23 9.73 12.37
C PRO A 247 -8.22 10.88 12.28
N PRO A 248 -8.34 11.88 13.16
CA PRO A 248 -7.32 12.90 13.30
C PRO A 248 -5.97 12.26 13.64
N SER A 249 -4.90 12.96 13.28
CA SER A 249 -3.53 12.56 13.57
C SER A 249 -2.70 13.78 13.91
N SER A 250 -1.59 13.55 14.61
CA SER A 250 -0.55 14.53 14.89
C SER A 250 -0.05 15.17 13.60
N GLU A 251 -0.04 16.50 13.58
CA GLU A 251 0.53 17.31 12.50
C GLU A 251 1.97 16.91 12.19
N GLN A 252 2.79 16.67 13.23
CA GLN A 252 4.18 16.26 13.05
C GLN A 252 4.33 14.91 12.32
N LEU A 253 3.46 13.95 12.63
CA LEU A 253 3.47 12.62 11.99
C LEU A 253 2.94 12.70 10.56
N TYR A 254 1.93 13.53 10.34
CA TYR A 254 1.39 13.81 9.02
C TYR A 254 2.45 14.44 8.11
N ASP A 255 3.09 15.52 8.56
CA ASP A 255 4.15 16.23 7.84
C ASP A 255 5.30 15.30 7.49
N PHE A 256 5.75 14.48 8.45
CA PHE A 256 6.77 13.47 8.19
C PHE A 256 6.34 12.50 7.07
N ALA A 257 5.12 11.98 7.14
CA ALA A 257 4.62 11.02 6.16
C ALA A 257 4.52 11.62 4.76
N VAL A 258 4.00 12.84 4.65
CA VAL A 258 3.87 13.60 3.41
C VAL A 258 5.24 13.95 2.83
N GLU A 259 6.22 14.34 3.65
CA GLU A 259 7.59 14.59 3.19
C GLU A 259 8.22 13.33 2.57
N GLN A 260 8.04 12.16 3.19
CA GLN A 260 8.54 10.90 2.62
C GLN A 260 7.84 10.53 1.31
N LEU A 261 6.54 10.80 1.19
CA LEU A 261 5.80 10.64 -0.07
C LEU A 261 6.35 11.54 -1.18
N TRP A 262 6.67 12.80 -0.85
CA TRP A 262 7.23 13.77 -1.81
C TRP A 262 8.60 13.39 -2.36
N ARG A 263 9.48 12.80 -1.53
CA ARG A 263 10.83 12.37 -1.95
C ARG A 263 10.79 11.32 -3.07
N ARG A 264 9.67 10.60 -3.22
CA ARG A 264 9.49 9.56 -4.25
C ARG A 264 8.88 10.06 -5.55
N GLU A 265 8.00 11.05 -5.48
CA GLU A 265 7.36 11.65 -6.65
C GLU A 265 8.39 12.50 -7.40
N LYS A 266 9.07 11.87 -8.36
CA LYS A 266 10.02 12.57 -9.24
C LYS A 266 9.34 13.69 -10.04
N ASP A 267 8.04 13.59 -10.32
CA ASP A 267 7.41 14.42 -11.38
C ASP A 267 5.95 14.83 -11.12
N GLY A 268 5.44 14.82 -9.88
CA GLY A 268 4.01 15.02 -9.62
C GLY A 268 3.66 16.31 -8.85
N TYR A 269 3.80 17.50 -9.45
CA TYR A 269 3.28 18.73 -8.80
C TYR A 269 1.76 18.60 -8.50
N GLU A 270 1.02 17.84 -9.32
CA GLU A 270 -0.36 17.39 -9.09
C GLU A 270 -0.55 16.75 -7.70
N GLU A 271 0.21 15.70 -7.38
CA GLU A 271 0.01 14.96 -6.13
C GLU A 271 0.45 15.78 -4.91
N ARG A 272 1.49 16.60 -5.05
CA ARG A 272 1.91 17.56 -4.01
C ARG A 272 0.82 18.57 -3.67
N ALA A 273 0.13 19.07 -4.68
CA ALA A 273 -0.94 20.05 -4.51
C ALA A 273 -2.18 19.47 -3.80
N ARG A 274 -2.34 18.14 -3.80
CA ARG A 274 -3.48 17.43 -3.20
C ARG A 274 -3.31 17.13 -1.71
N TRP A 275 -2.08 16.89 -1.24
CA TRP A 275 -1.85 16.54 0.17
C TRP A 275 -2.41 17.56 1.16
N PRO A 276 -2.18 18.88 1.01
CA PRO A 276 -2.70 19.88 1.96
C PRO A 276 -4.22 19.88 2.14
N LEU A 277 -4.99 19.31 1.21
CA LEU A 277 -6.44 19.17 1.35
C LEU A 277 -6.82 18.22 2.51
N TYR A 278 -5.90 17.35 2.90
CA TYR A 278 -6.09 16.28 3.88
C TYR A 278 -5.25 16.48 5.14
N ASP A 279 -4.66 17.65 5.32
CA ASP A 279 -3.96 18.01 6.54
C ASP A 279 -4.94 17.98 7.73
N PRO A 280 -4.63 17.25 8.83
CA PRO A 280 -5.53 17.11 9.96
C PRO A 280 -5.66 18.38 10.82
N ALA A 281 -4.70 19.30 10.74
CA ALA A 281 -4.68 20.53 11.53
C ALA A 281 -5.04 21.75 10.67
N ARG A 282 -4.46 21.83 9.46
CA ARG A 282 -4.50 23.02 8.60
C ARG A 282 -4.89 22.67 7.16
N PRO A 283 -6.09 22.10 6.92
CA PRO A 283 -6.53 21.81 5.56
C PRO A 283 -6.57 23.09 4.72
N THR A 284 -5.93 23.07 3.55
CA THR A 284 -5.92 24.18 2.59
C THR A 284 -6.00 23.68 1.15
N ALA A 285 -6.67 24.48 0.30
CA ALA A 285 -6.80 24.24 -1.13
C ALA A 285 -5.91 25.18 -1.99
N ASP A 286 -5.06 26.00 -1.39
CA ASP A 286 -4.29 27.02 -2.13
C ASP A 286 -3.28 26.43 -3.11
N LEU A 287 -2.59 25.34 -2.75
CA LEU A 287 -1.66 24.67 -3.67
C LEU A 287 -2.42 24.01 -4.83
N LEU A 288 -3.58 23.39 -4.55
CA LEU A 288 -4.45 22.83 -5.59
C LEU A 288 -4.91 23.92 -6.56
N LEU A 289 -5.42 25.05 -6.03
CA LEU A 289 -5.86 26.17 -6.84
C LEU A 289 -4.74 26.70 -7.73
N SER A 290 -3.55 26.91 -7.16
CA SER A 290 -2.37 27.39 -7.88
C SER A 290 -1.97 26.43 -9.00
N TRP A 291 -2.00 25.11 -8.75
CA TRP A 291 -1.73 24.10 -9.76
C TRP A 291 -2.81 24.02 -10.85
N LEU A 292 -4.09 24.27 -10.51
CA LEU A 292 -5.17 24.29 -11.49
C LEU A 292 -5.12 25.53 -12.39
N GLN A 293 -4.60 26.65 -11.89
CA GLN A 293 -4.49 27.91 -12.63
C GLN A 293 -3.21 28.00 -13.45
N ASP A 294 -2.23 27.13 -13.21
CA ASP A 294 -0.99 27.07 -13.96
C ASP A 294 -1.27 26.68 -15.44
N PRO A 295 -0.94 27.55 -16.42
CA PRO A 295 -1.12 27.26 -17.83
C PRO A 295 -0.33 26.02 -18.32
N GLU A 296 0.75 25.65 -17.64
CA GLU A 296 1.55 24.47 -17.96
C GLU A 296 0.97 23.18 -17.34
N SER A 297 -0.09 23.30 -16.53
CA SER A 297 -0.72 22.17 -15.85
C SER A 297 -1.33 21.19 -16.85
N PRO A 298 -1.10 19.86 -16.69
CA PRO A 298 -1.61 18.84 -17.59
C PRO A 298 -3.11 18.54 -17.41
N LEU A 299 -3.92 19.50 -16.92
CA LEU A 299 -5.33 19.30 -16.59
C LEU A 299 -6.13 18.69 -17.74
N HIS A 300 -5.99 19.24 -18.94
CA HIS A 300 -6.68 18.74 -20.11
C HIS A 300 -6.34 17.26 -20.37
N ALA A 301 -5.06 16.88 -20.21
CA ALA A 301 -4.63 15.50 -20.37
C ALA A 301 -5.18 14.58 -19.26
N ILE A 302 -5.32 15.08 -18.02
CA ILE A 302 -5.87 14.31 -16.90
C ILE A 302 -7.38 14.09 -17.04
N PHE A 303 -8.15 15.13 -17.37
CA PHE A 303 -9.59 14.99 -17.61
C PHE A 303 -9.91 14.16 -18.85
N SER A 304 -9.01 14.16 -19.84
CA SER A 304 -9.09 13.27 -21.01
C SER A 304 -8.57 11.86 -20.76
N ALA A 305 -7.99 11.58 -19.59
CA ALA A 305 -7.45 10.26 -19.25
C ALA A 305 -8.56 9.27 -18.86
N LYS A 306 -8.17 8.12 -18.28
CA LYS A 306 -9.12 7.14 -17.74
C LYS A 306 -10.03 7.81 -16.71
N ALA A 307 -11.34 7.51 -16.80
CA ALA A 307 -12.38 8.08 -15.93
C ALA A 307 -12.03 8.02 -14.43
N ALA A 308 -11.38 6.94 -13.97
CA ALA A 308 -10.96 6.83 -12.57
C ALA A 308 -9.99 7.95 -12.11
N LYS A 309 -9.03 8.35 -12.95
CA LYS A 309 -8.08 9.43 -12.61
C LYS A 309 -8.80 10.78 -12.61
N ALA A 310 -9.59 11.06 -13.64
CA ALA A 310 -10.38 12.29 -13.75
C ALA A 310 -11.38 12.43 -12.58
N ASN A 311 -12.08 11.36 -12.23
CA ASN A 311 -13.04 11.36 -11.12
C ASN A 311 -12.35 11.58 -9.77
N ALA A 312 -11.19 10.97 -9.54
CA ALA A 312 -10.43 11.17 -8.31
C ALA A 312 -9.98 12.64 -8.18
N LEU A 313 -9.44 13.24 -9.25
CA LEU A 313 -9.09 14.66 -9.22
C LEU A 313 -10.31 15.56 -9.01
N ALA A 314 -11.43 15.27 -9.67
CA ALA A 314 -12.66 16.05 -9.50
C ALA A 314 -13.20 15.98 -8.06
N GLN A 315 -13.06 14.85 -7.38
CA GLN A 315 -13.43 14.73 -5.95
C GLN A 315 -12.54 15.63 -5.08
N ASP A 316 -11.24 15.64 -5.32
CA ASP A 316 -10.31 16.53 -4.60
C ASP A 316 -10.59 18.02 -4.88
N ILE A 317 -11.00 18.37 -6.10
CA ILE A 317 -11.43 19.74 -6.45
C ILE A 317 -12.69 20.13 -5.66
N LEU A 318 -13.68 19.25 -5.58
CA LEU A 318 -14.88 19.50 -4.77
C LEU A 318 -14.57 19.57 -3.26
N ARG A 319 -13.60 18.79 -2.79
CA ARG A 319 -13.09 18.94 -1.42
C ARG A 319 -12.47 20.32 -1.21
N GLY A 320 -11.66 20.77 -2.18
CA GLY A 320 -11.06 22.11 -2.16
C GLY A 320 -12.09 23.23 -2.16
N SER A 321 -13.21 23.09 -2.87
CA SER A 321 -14.29 24.08 -2.84
C SER A 321 -14.96 24.17 -1.46
N VAL A 322 -15.16 23.03 -0.78
CA VAL A 322 -15.67 23.01 0.60
C VAL A 322 -14.71 23.72 1.55
N ILE A 323 -13.39 23.46 1.45
CA ILE A 323 -12.37 24.16 2.26
C ILE A 323 -12.49 25.68 2.08
N PHE A 324 -12.55 26.16 0.83
CA PHE A 324 -12.66 27.59 0.57
C PHE A 324 -13.98 28.20 1.07
N ARG A 325 -15.12 27.50 0.94
CA ARG A 325 -16.40 27.95 1.53
C ARG A 325 -16.30 28.10 3.04
N LEU A 326 -15.72 27.12 3.74
CA LEU A 326 -15.54 27.19 5.20
C LEU A 326 -14.59 28.31 5.62
N GLN A 327 -13.68 28.73 4.75
CA GLN A 327 -12.77 29.86 4.96
C GLN A 327 -13.34 31.22 4.51
N GLY A 328 -14.57 31.27 3.97
CA GLY A 328 -15.22 32.50 3.48
C GLY A 328 -14.77 32.96 2.09
N TYR A 329 -14.10 32.11 1.30
CA TYR A 329 -13.64 32.42 -0.05
C TYR A 329 -14.60 31.88 -1.13
N ASP A 330 -15.82 32.41 -1.18
CA ASP A 330 -16.89 31.91 -2.07
C ASP A 330 -16.53 31.95 -3.56
N GLU A 331 -15.84 33.00 -4.02
CA GLU A 331 -15.43 33.12 -5.43
C GLU A 331 -14.46 32.01 -5.84
N LYS A 332 -13.48 31.69 -4.99
CA LYS A 332 -12.53 30.59 -5.23
C LYS A 332 -13.25 29.25 -5.25
N ALA A 333 -14.18 29.03 -4.31
CA ALA A 333 -14.97 27.82 -4.26
C ALA A 333 -15.84 27.63 -5.51
N GLN A 334 -16.52 28.69 -5.95
CA GLN A 334 -17.36 28.66 -7.14
C GLN A 334 -16.55 28.37 -8.40
N TRP A 335 -15.34 28.94 -8.52
CA TRP A 335 -14.44 28.65 -9.64
C TRP A 335 -14.05 27.16 -9.71
N LEU A 336 -13.71 26.54 -8.56
CA LEU A 336 -13.41 25.11 -8.49
C LEU A 336 -14.62 24.25 -8.90
N GLU A 337 -15.82 24.62 -8.49
CA GLU A 337 -17.06 23.92 -8.85
C GLU A 337 -17.33 23.96 -10.36
N GLN A 338 -17.11 25.11 -11.00
CA GLN A 338 -17.29 25.26 -12.45
C GLN A 338 -16.35 24.36 -13.26
N ILE A 339 -15.13 24.12 -12.77
CA ILE A 339 -14.21 23.15 -13.39
C ILE A 339 -14.82 21.75 -13.34
N VAL A 340 -15.31 21.31 -12.19
CA VAL A 340 -15.89 19.97 -12.04
C VAL A 340 -17.17 19.82 -12.87
N GLU A 341 -18.04 20.83 -12.85
CA GLU A 341 -19.26 20.85 -13.64
C GLU A 341 -19.00 20.72 -15.14
N SER A 342 -18.00 21.45 -15.65
CA SER A 342 -17.66 21.44 -17.08
C SER A 342 -16.88 20.19 -17.51
N GLN A 343 -15.97 19.68 -16.68
CA GLN A 343 -15.03 18.62 -17.06
C GLN A 343 -15.43 17.22 -16.58
N CYS A 344 -16.23 17.09 -15.51
CA CYS A 344 -16.52 15.80 -14.88
C CYS A 344 -17.98 15.68 -14.41
N LYS A 345 -18.90 15.55 -15.37
CA LYS A 345 -20.35 15.45 -15.12
C LYS A 345 -20.76 14.35 -14.15
N ALA A 346 -20.06 13.21 -14.15
CA ALA A 346 -20.36 12.09 -13.25
C ALA A 346 -20.14 12.47 -11.79
N VAL A 347 -19.00 13.12 -11.48
CA VAL A 347 -18.72 13.61 -10.11
C VAL A 347 -19.64 14.77 -9.75
N TRP A 348 -19.88 15.70 -10.68
CA TRP A 348 -20.81 16.82 -10.48
C TRP A 348 -22.23 16.37 -10.12
N PHE A 349 -22.73 15.32 -10.78
CA PHE A 349 -24.04 14.73 -10.48
C PHE A 349 -24.12 14.21 -9.04
N HIS A 350 -23.01 13.72 -8.48
CA HIS A 350 -22.92 13.23 -7.12
C HIS A 350 -22.42 14.26 -6.08
N ARG A 351 -22.23 15.53 -6.47
CA ARG A 351 -21.66 16.58 -5.59
C ARG A 351 -22.35 16.71 -4.24
N ALA A 352 -23.69 16.61 -4.20
CA ALA A 352 -24.45 16.74 -2.95
C ALA A 352 -24.19 15.60 -1.95
N LYS A 353 -23.74 14.43 -2.44
CA LYS A 353 -23.29 13.34 -1.57
C LYS A 353 -21.85 13.59 -1.08
N ILE A 354 -20.99 14.12 -1.95
CA ILE A 354 -19.60 14.46 -1.64
C ILE A 354 -19.54 15.59 -0.59
N TYR A 355 -20.34 16.65 -0.75
CA TYR A 355 -20.41 17.72 0.24
C TYR A 355 -20.87 17.21 1.61
N ARG A 356 -21.88 16.33 1.64
CA ARG A 356 -22.31 15.69 2.88
C ARG A 356 -21.20 14.83 3.52
N SER A 357 -20.40 14.09 2.75
CA SER A 357 -19.27 13.36 3.36
C SER A 357 -18.21 14.28 3.93
N HIS A 358 -18.04 15.48 3.38
CA HIS A 358 -17.13 16.50 3.91
C HIS A 358 -17.70 17.29 5.10
N GLU A 359 -19.03 17.30 5.31
CA GLU A 359 -19.66 17.86 6.52
C GLU A 359 -19.29 17.08 7.79
N ASP A 360 -19.08 15.77 7.65
CA ASP A 360 -18.72 14.89 8.77
C ASP A 360 -17.21 14.61 8.85
N ASP A 361 -16.40 15.18 7.96
CA ASP A 361 -14.96 14.96 7.95
C ASP A 361 -14.31 15.61 9.20
N PRO A 362 -13.64 14.82 10.06
CA PRO A 362 -13.00 15.33 11.28
C PRO A 362 -11.84 16.29 10.98
N LYS A 363 -11.17 16.19 9.82
CA LYS A 363 -10.03 17.04 9.44
C LYS A 363 -10.46 18.47 9.12
N MET A 364 -11.72 18.67 8.74
CA MET A 364 -12.28 20.01 8.51
C MET A 364 -12.76 20.68 9.79
N GLY A 365 -12.68 20.00 10.96
CA GLY A 365 -13.17 20.53 12.23
C GLY A 365 -12.57 21.89 12.59
N SER A 366 -11.28 22.09 12.35
CA SER A 366 -10.60 23.38 12.63
C SER A 366 -11.16 24.54 11.82
N LEU A 367 -11.61 24.30 10.58
CA LEU A 367 -12.21 25.32 9.74
C LEU A 367 -13.64 25.67 10.16
N ARG A 368 -14.43 24.69 10.61
CA ARG A 368 -15.82 24.93 11.04
C ARG A 368 -15.88 25.86 12.26
N HIS A 369 -15.03 25.61 13.25
CA HIS A 369 -14.99 26.41 14.48
C HIS A 369 -14.44 27.84 14.28
N ALA A 370 -13.65 28.05 13.22
CA ALA A 370 -13.16 29.38 12.88
C ALA A 370 -14.29 30.29 12.34
N GLY A 371 -15.30 29.73 11.69
CA GLY A 371 -16.46 30.47 11.17
C GLY A 371 -17.45 30.95 12.25
N ASP A 372 -17.54 30.23 13.37
CA ASP A 372 -18.46 30.56 14.49
C ASP A 372 -17.90 31.64 15.44
N SER A 373 -16.66 32.08 15.23
CA SER A 373 -15.96 33.05 16.10
C SER A 373 -16.00 34.49 15.56
N ILE A 374 -16.82 34.76 14.54
CA ILE A 374 -17.08 36.08 13.93
C ILE A 374 -18.55 36.42 14.16
#